data_AF-A0A166CVU4-F1
#
_entry.id   AF-A0A166CVU4-F1
#
_cell.length_a   1.000
_cell.length_b   1.000
_cell.length_c   1.000
_cell.angle_alpha   90.00
_cell.angle_beta   90.00
_cell.angle_gamma   90.00
#
_symmetry.space_group_name_H-M   'P 1'
#
loop_
_entity.id
_entity.type
_entity.pdbx_description
1 polymer ?
#
loop_
_entity_poly.entity_id
_entity_poly.type
_entity_poly.pdbx_seq_one_letter_code
_entity_poly.pdbx_strand_id
1 'polypeptide(L)'
;MFDKVISKILNNEEKEFHEIHVQRDVIETITDMGQSSDPYEFMCLLEGNFKNNILTITGLIFLPTDTSSEGAIMHTGMLPVTMDHLGSVHSHPGPSNMPSETDLITFSKMGLFHMIICRPYEIENIMSYNRFGEFVPYKIVESTSQVSSVMDDLIDDEDLLRDDDFY
;
A
#
# COMPACT_ATOMS: atom_id res chain seq x y z
N MET A 1 -16.97 9.71 -11.44
CA MET A 1 -16.40 10.98 -10.91
C MET A 1 -15.05 10.75 -10.23
N PHE A 2 -14.76 9.53 -9.78
CA PHE A 2 -13.42 9.08 -9.35
C PHE A 2 -12.37 9.13 -10.48
N ASP A 3 -12.74 8.74 -11.70
CA ASP A 3 -11.84 8.66 -12.86
C ASP A 3 -11.19 9.99 -13.28
N LYS A 4 -11.73 11.13 -12.85
CA LYS A 4 -11.29 12.46 -13.29
C LYS A 4 -10.33 13.18 -12.35
N VAL A 5 -10.22 12.71 -11.10
CA VAL A 5 -9.36 13.37 -10.10
C VAL A 5 -7.92 12.86 -10.26
N ILE A 6 -7.76 11.56 -10.57
CA ILE A 6 -6.46 10.95 -10.79
C ILE A 6 -5.87 11.40 -12.15
N SER A 7 -6.70 11.45 -13.20
CA SER A 7 -6.26 11.74 -14.58
C SER A 7 -5.70 13.16 -14.84
N LYS A 8 -5.81 14.08 -13.89
CA LYS A 8 -5.50 15.51 -14.14
C LYS A 8 -4.19 16.00 -13.52
N ILE A 9 -3.49 15.15 -12.76
CA ILE A 9 -2.40 15.61 -11.88
C ILE A 9 -1.01 15.29 -12.43
N LEU A 10 -0.85 14.45 -13.46
CA LEU A 10 0.46 13.86 -13.74
C LEU A 10 0.72 13.79 -15.25
N ASN A 11 1.61 14.69 -15.69
CA ASN A 11 2.18 14.70 -17.02
C ASN A 11 3.51 13.94 -16.94
N ASN A 12 3.45 12.61 -16.88
CA ASN A 12 4.53 11.69 -17.25
C ASN A 12 3.92 10.28 -17.25
N GLU A 13 3.79 9.67 -18.44
CA GLU A 13 3.36 8.29 -18.73
C GLU A 13 3.04 7.42 -17.50
N GLU A 14 1.80 7.53 -16.99
CA GLU A 14 1.41 6.94 -15.71
C GLU A 14 0.96 5.49 -15.81
N LYS A 15 1.37 4.70 -14.82
CA LYS A 15 0.66 3.50 -14.38
C LYS A 15 -0.70 3.91 -13.79
N GLU A 16 -1.71 4.12 -14.63
CA GLU A 16 -3.09 4.32 -14.21
C GLU A 16 -3.61 3.04 -13.52
N PHE A 17 -3.76 3.02 -12.20
CA PHE A 17 -4.54 1.96 -11.52
C PHE A 17 -5.95 2.47 -11.24
N HIS A 18 -6.92 1.60 -11.46
CA HIS A 18 -8.32 1.88 -11.18
C HIS A 18 -8.83 1.11 -9.96
N GLU A 19 -8.01 0.19 -9.43
CA GLU A 19 -8.35 -0.66 -8.31
C GLU A 19 -7.14 -0.88 -7.41
N ILE A 20 -7.41 -0.98 -6.10
CA ILE A 20 -6.40 -1.29 -5.09
C ILE A 20 -6.80 -2.57 -4.36
N HIS A 21 -5.88 -3.52 -4.31
CA HIS A 21 -6.00 -4.75 -3.56
C HIS A 21 -5.01 -4.74 -2.40
N VAL A 22 -5.43 -5.24 -1.25
CA VAL A 22 -4.55 -5.51 -0.11
C VAL A 22 -4.74 -6.97 0.26
N GLN A 23 -3.65 -7.73 0.31
CA GLN A 23 -3.73 -9.13 0.70
C GLN A 23 -4.21 -9.27 2.15
N ARG A 24 -4.97 -10.33 2.43
CA ARG A 24 -5.57 -10.58 3.74
C ARG A 24 -4.52 -10.67 4.85
N ASP A 25 -3.42 -11.35 4.61
CA ASP A 25 -2.30 -11.48 5.55
C ASP A 25 -1.68 -10.12 5.91
N VAL A 26 -1.62 -9.18 4.98
CA VAL A 26 -1.19 -7.80 5.24
C VAL A 26 -2.18 -7.09 6.17
N ILE A 27 -3.48 -7.23 5.94
CA ILE A 27 -4.52 -6.64 6.80
C ILE A 27 -4.48 -7.23 8.22
N GLU A 28 -4.33 -8.54 8.34
CA GLU A 28 -4.19 -9.24 9.62
C GLU A 28 -2.94 -8.78 10.36
N THR A 29 -1.81 -8.65 9.66
CA THR A 29 -0.56 -8.13 10.25
C THR A 29 -0.70 -6.69 10.72
N ILE A 30 -1.35 -5.81 9.95
CA ILE A 30 -1.62 -4.41 10.34
C ILE A 30 -2.46 -4.35 11.62
N THR A 31 -3.47 -5.23 11.72
CA THR A 31 -4.35 -5.37 12.89
C THR A 31 -3.55 -5.77 14.13
N ASP A 32 -2.76 -6.85 14.04
CA ASP A 32 -1.92 -7.36 15.13
C ASP A 32 -0.88 -6.33 15.58
N MET A 33 -0.26 -5.62 14.63
CA MET A 33 0.69 -4.56 14.92
C MET A 33 0.05 -3.37 15.62
N GLY A 34 -1.14 -2.97 15.18
CA GLY A 34 -1.91 -1.89 15.83
C GLY A 34 -2.18 -2.21 17.30
N GLN A 35 -2.64 -3.42 17.57
CA GLN A 35 -2.93 -3.89 18.94
C GLN A 35 -1.68 -4.01 19.80
N SER A 36 -0.61 -4.60 19.27
CA SER A 36 0.62 -4.86 20.04
C SER A 36 1.46 -3.61 20.30
N SER A 37 1.25 -2.54 19.54
CA SER A 37 2.00 -1.28 19.68
C SER A 37 1.34 -0.27 20.61
N ASP A 38 0.03 -0.41 20.91
CA ASP A 38 -0.70 0.49 21.81
C ASP A 38 0.02 0.60 23.19
N PRO A 39 0.21 1.82 23.74
CA PRO A 39 -0.34 3.11 23.29
C PRO A 39 0.55 3.90 22.31
N TYR A 40 1.59 3.28 21.74
CA TYR A 40 2.46 3.92 20.76
C TYR A 40 2.01 3.62 19.33
N GLU A 41 2.31 4.55 18.43
CA GLU A 41 2.10 4.34 17.00
C GLU A 41 3.14 3.37 16.43
N PHE A 42 2.70 2.41 15.60
CA PHE A 42 3.62 1.73 14.68
C PHE A 42 3.59 2.41 13.33
N MET A 43 4.65 2.27 12.55
CA MET A 43 4.70 2.75 11.17
C MET A 43 5.49 1.77 10.31
N CYS A 44 4.99 1.47 9.11
CA CYS A 44 5.65 0.63 8.09
C CYS A 44 5.44 1.23 6.69
N LEU A 45 6.28 0.81 5.75
CA LEU A 45 6.06 1.05 4.32
C LEU A 45 5.27 -0.11 3.73
N LEU A 46 4.50 0.15 2.68
CA LEU A 46 3.74 -0.85 1.94
C LEU A 46 4.54 -1.32 0.72
N GLU A 47 4.70 -2.63 0.55
CA GLU A 47 5.27 -3.22 -0.66
C GLU A 47 4.21 -3.94 -1.50
N GLY A 48 4.50 -4.09 -2.78
CA GLY A 48 3.60 -4.73 -3.71
C GLY A 48 3.97 -4.49 -5.17
N ASN A 49 3.00 -4.72 -6.04
CA ASN A 49 3.19 -4.61 -7.48
C ASN A 49 2.01 -3.91 -8.17
N PHE A 50 2.23 -3.58 -9.44
CA PHE A 50 1.21 -3.04 -10.33
C PHE A 50 1.14 -3.95 -11.55
N LYS A 51 -0.02 -4.58 -11.76
CA LYS A 51 -0.32 -5.43 -12.93
C LYS A 51 -1.76 -5.16 -13.37
N ASN A 52 -2.00 -5.07 -14.67
CA ASN A 52 -3.35 -4.91 -15.25
C ASN A 52 -4.18 -3.77 -14.64
N ASN A 53 -3.55 -2.61 -14.37
CA ASN A 53 -4.19 -1.44 -13.74
C ASN A 53 -4.72 -1.69 -12.32
N ILE A 54 -4.16 -2.67 -11.62
CA ILE A 54 -4.44 -2.99 -10.21
C ILE A 54 -3.16 -2.79 -9.41
N LEU A 55 -3.25 -1.95 -8.38
CA LEU A 55 -2.21 -1.80 -7.37
C LEU A 55 -2.45 -2.86 -6.29
N THR A 56 -1.55 -3.84 -6.16
CA THR A 56 -1.69 -4.92 -5.18
C THR A 56 -0.64 -4.79 -4.10
N ILE A 57 -1.08 -4.54 -2.86
CA ILE A 57 -0.23 -4.55 -1.66
C ILE A 57 -0.08 -6.00 -1.19
N THR A 58 1.16 -6.48 -1.14
CA THR A 58 1.49 -7.87 -0.83
C THR A 58 2.36 -8.03 0.42
N GLY A 59 2.75 -6.93 1.06
CA GLY A 59 3.60 -7.01 2.24
C GLY A 59 3.85 -5.66 2.92
N LEU A 60 4.68 -5.73 3.97
CA LEU A 60 5.11 -4.60 4.78
C LEU A 60 6.64 -4.55 4.84
N ILE A 61 7.21 -3.36 4.63
CA ILE A 61 8.64 -3.12 4.84
C ILE A 61 8.80 -2.38 6.18
N PHE A 62 9.56 -3.02 7.07
CA PHE A 62 9.87 -2.50 8.40
C PHE A 62 11.20 -1.77 8.37
N LEU A 63 11.19 -0.52 8.82
CA LEU A 63 12.39 0.29 9.02
C LEU A 63 12.47 0.71 10.49
N PRO A 64 13.68 1.01 11.01
CA PRO A 64 13.81 1.66 12.30
C PRO A 64 12.92 2.89 12.39
N THR A 65 12.14 2.97 13.46
CA THR A 65 11.11 3.99 13.66
C THR A 65 11.15 4.42 15.12
N ASP A 66 11.22 5.73 15.34
CA ASP A 66 11.06 6.32 16.67
C ASP A 66 9.56 6.53 16.91
N THR A 67 9.01 5.92 17.96
CA THR A 67 7.56 5.88 18.20
C THR A 67 7.17 6.52 19.53
N SER A 68 5.96 7.08 19.57
CA SER A 68 5.36 7.70 20.75
C SER A 68 3.83 7.55 20.68
N SER A 69 3.11 8.06 21.69
CA SER A 69 1.63 8.09 21.66
C SER A 69 1.05 9.17 20.74
N GLU A 70 1.87 10.07 20.22
CA GLU A 70 1.45 11.22 19.42
C GLU A 70 1.94 11.15 17.97
N GLY A 71 2.69 10.11 17.61
CA GLY A 71 3.35 10.04 16.32
C GLY A 71 4.47 9.00 16.24
N ALA A 72 4.82 8.66 15.00
CA ALA A 72 5.99 7.89 14.64
C ALA A 72 6.85 8.61 13.58
N ILE A 73 8.18 8.47 13.67
CA ILE A 73 9.13 8.99 12.69
C ILE A 73 9.97 7.82 12.17
N MET A 74 9.82 7.53 10.88
CA MET A 74 10.54 6.45 10.22
C MET A 74 11.86 6.93 9.59
N HIS A 75 12.93 6.16 9.80
CA HIS A 75 14.26 6.44 9.25
C HIS A 75 14.39 5.96 7.79
N THR A 76 13.69 6.63 6.88
CA THR A 76 13.60 6.25 5.45
C THR A 76 14.92 6.24 4.69
N GLY A 77 15.94 6.95 5.18
CA GLY A 77 17.30 6.88 4.63
C GLY A 77 17.96 5.49 4.77
N MET A 78 17.35 4.58 5.52
CA MET A 78 17.78 3.18 5.65
C MET A 78 17.10 2.24 4.65
N LEU A 79 16.17 2.73 3.82
CA LEU A 79 15.58 1.93 2.75
C LEU A 79 16.64 1.64 1.68
N PRO A 80 16.87 0.36 1.30
CA PRO A 80 17.76 0.04 0.19
C PRO A 80 17.30 0.73 -1.10
N VAL A 81 18.23 1.32 -1.84
CA VAL A 81 17.93 2.06 -3.09
C VAL A 81 17.30 1.20 -4.20
N THR A 82 17.38 -0.12 -4.08
CA THR A 82 16.79 -1.08 -5.02
C THR A 82 15.37 -1.49 -4.63
N MET A 83 14.87 -1.04 -3.48
CA MET A 83 13.52 -1.34 -3.00
C MET A 83 12.62 -0.13 -3.25
N ASP A 84 11.56 -0.36 -4.01
CA ASP A 84 10.45 0.58 -4.11
C ASP A 84 9.39 0.28 -3.04
N HIS A 85 8.57 1.28 -2.74
CA HIS A 85 7.42 1.15 -1.85
C HIS A 85 6.21 1.87 -2.45
N LEU A 86 5.02 1.35 -2.17
CA LEU A 86 3.75 1.83 -2.71
C LEU A 86 3.04 2.82 -1.80
N GLY A 87 3.36 2.76 -0.50
CA GLY A 87 3.19 3.90 0.38
C GLY A 87 3.44 3.58 1.85
N SER A 88 2.56 3.99 2.76
CA SER A 88 2.78 3.83 4.21
C SER A 88 1.56 3.35 4.96
N VAL A 89 1.78 2.70 6.10
CA VAL A 89 0.74 2.40 7.08
C VAL A 89 1.21 2.77 8.48
N HIS A 90 0.32 3.33 9.29
CA HIS A 90 0.57 3.57 10.71
C HIS A 90 -0.67 3.37 11.58
N SER A 91 -0.47 3.25 12.89
CA SER A 91 -1.57 3.18 13.85
C SER A 91 -1.77 4.47 14.62
N HIS A 92 -3.01 4.75 15.02
CA HIS A 92 -3.35 5.75 16.02
C HIS A 92 -3.85 5.10 17.33
N PRO A 93 -3.40 5.54 18.51
CA PRO A 93 -3.88 5.04 19.80
C PRO A 93 -5.29 5.53 20.17
N GLY A 94 -5.76 6.59 19.51
CA GLY A 94 -7.13 7.08 19.64
C GLY A 94 -8.14 6.35 18.72
N PRO A 95 -9.43 6.69 18.82
CA PRO A 95 -10.49 6.06 18.00
C PRO A 95 -10.62 6.65 16.59
N SER A 96 -9.70 7.53 16.18
CA SER A 96 -9.76 8.24 14.90
C SER A 96 -8.71 7.70 13.95
N ASN A 97 -9.13 7.24 12.77
CA ASN A 97 -8.26 6.89 11.66
C ASN A 97 -8.12 8.04 10.64
N MET A 98 -8.61 9.25 10.96
CA MET A 98 -8.41 10.44 10.13
C MET A 98 -6.97 10.96 10.23
N PRO A 99 -6.34 11.36 9.12
CA PRO A 99 -4.98 11.88 9.12
C PRO A 99 -4.88 13.23 9.82
N SER A 100 -3.80 13.40 10.58
CA SER A 100 -3.30 14.67 11.10
C SER A 100 -2.57 15.47 10.02
N GLU A 101 -2.20 16.72 10.31
CA GLU A 101 -1.36 17.53 9.40
C GLU A 101 0.01 16.88 9.15
N THR A 102 0.59 16.23 10.17
CA THR A 102 1.85 15.51 10.05
C THR A 102 1.71 14.31 9.12
N ASP A 103 0.59 13.59 9.20
CA ASP A 103 0.30 12.47 8.31
C ASP A 103 0.21 12.92 6.87
N LEU A 104 -0.42 14.06 6.58
CA LEU A 104 -0.50 14.61 5.23
C LEU A 104 0.88 14.95 4.66
N ILE A 105 1.81 15.44 5.50
CA ILE A 105 3.19 15.69 5.10
C ILE A 105 3.89 14.38 4.75
N THR A 106 3.70 13.34 5.56
CA THR A 106 4.19 11.98 5.28
C THR A 106 3.61 11.45 3.97
N PHE A 107 2.29 11.56 3.78
CA PHE A 107 1.60 11.04 2.60
C PHE A 107 2.12 11.68 1.31
N SER A 108 2.35 12.99 1.33
CA SER A 108 2.87 13.72 0.17
C SER A 108 4.23 13.22 -0.35
N LYS A 109 5.01 12.54 0.51
CA LYS A 109 6.39 12.08 0.28
C LYS A 109 6.53 10.56 0.14
N MET A 110 5.58 9.78 0.66
CA MET A 110 5.78 8.36 0.94
C MET A 110 4.91 7.47 0.05
N GLY A 111 5.00 7.59 -1.28
CA GLY A 111 4.26 6.74 -2.22
C GLY A 111 2.86 7.26 -2.58
N LEU A 112 1.99 6.35 -3.02
CA LEU A 112 0.68 6.65 -3.63
C LEU A 112 -0.51 6.25 -2.76
N PHE A 113 -0.34 5.24 -1.90
CA PHE A 113 -1.41 4.64 -1.11
C PHE A 113 -1.02 4.56 0.37
N HIS A 114 -1.86 5.08 1.24
CA HIS A 114 -1.60 5.15 2.67
C HIS A 114 -2.75 4.56 3.47
N MET A 115 -2.45 3.96 4.62
CA MET A 115 -3.44 3.35 5.50
C MET A 115 -3.24 3.84 6.93
N ILE A 116 -4.33 4.08 7.63
CA ILE A 116 -4.34 4.36 9.07
C ILE A 116 -5.27 3.35 9.73
N ILE A 117 -4.76 2.65 10.75
CA ILE A 117 -5.59 1.84 11.65
C ILE A 117 -5.71 2.55 13.00
N CYS A 118 -6.90 2.58 13.58
CA CYS A 118 -7.11 3.18 14.90
C CYS A 118 -7.74 2.18 15.87
N ARG A 119 -7.70 2.49 17.16
CA ARG A 119 -8.36 1.68 18.21
C ARG A 119 -9.86 1.51 17.89
N PRO A 120 -10.47 0.31 18.03
CA PRO A 120 -9.97 -0.92 18.64
C PRO A 120 -9.07 -1.81 17.78
N TYR A 121 -8.57 -1.33 16.63
CA TYR A 121 -7.69 -2.05 15.71
C TYR A 121 -8.34 -3.26 15.07
N GLU A 122 -9.61 -3.14 14.70
CA GLU A 122 -10.29 -4.12 13.86
C GLU A 122 -10.20 -3.71 12.39
N ILE A 123 -10.51 -4.63 11.48
CA ILE A 123 -10.46 -4.40 10.02
C ILE A 123 -11.32 -3.19 9.64
N GLU A 124 -12.47 -3.01 10.29
CA GLU A 124 -13.40 -1.89 10.05
C GLU A 124 -12.84 -0.53 10.53
N ASN A 125 -11.78 -0.54 11.33
CA ASN A 125 -11.10 0.67 11.82
C ASN A 125 -9.92 1.10 10.93
N ILE A 126 -9.71 0.41 9.81
CA ILE A 126 -8.72 0.77 8.80
C ILE A 126 -9.37 1.74 7.81
N MET A 127 -8.73 2.89 7.59
CA MET A 127 -9.07 3.80 6.50
C MET A 127 -7.84 4.07 5.63
N SER A 128 -8.07 4.31 4.34
CA SER A 128 -7.02 4.48 3.36
C SER A 128 -7.16 5.76 2.55
N TYR A 129 -6.01 6.30 2.15
CA TYR A 129 -5.86 7.63 1.60
C TYR A 129 -4.88 7.65 0.43
N ASN A 130 -5.08 8.58 -0.49
CA ASN A 130 -4.04 8.95 -1.46
C ASN A 130 -3.04 9.94 -0.84
N ARG A 131 -2.03 10.32 -1.62
CA ARG A 131 -1.00 11.30 -1.23
C ARG A 131 -1.52 12.70 -0.83
N PHE A 132 -2.79 13.00 -1.11
CA PHE A 132 -3.46 14.25 -0.76
C PHE A 132 -4.34 14.13 0.48
N GLY A 133 -4.39 12.95 1.12
CA GLY A 133 -5.27 12.70 2.26
C GLY A 133 -6.73 12.46 1.87
N GLU A 134 -7.02 12.23 0.59
CA GLU A 134 -8.38 11.93 0.13
C GLU A 134 -8.63 10.42 0.27
N PHE A 135 -9.83 10.05 0.72
CA PHE A 135 -10.21 8.65 0.87
C PHE A 135 -10.10 7.88 -0.45
N VAL A 136 -9.51 6.68 -0.40
CA VAL A 136 -9.43 5.76 -1.54
C VAL A 136 -9.92 4.38 -1.10
N PRO A 137 -10.91 3.76 -1.79
CA PRO A 137 -11.34 2.41 -1.46
C PRO A 137 -10.32 1.35 -1.88
N TYR A 138 -10.26 0.25 -1.15
CA TYR A 138 -9.49 -0.95 -1.49
C TYR A 138 -10.33 -2.22 -1.31
N LYS A 139 -9.89 -3.34 -1.88
CA LYS A 139 -10.46 -4.67 -1.68
C LYS A 139 -9.48 -5.56 -0.95
N ILE A 140 -9.99 -6.35 -0.01
CA ILE A 140 -9.20 -7.43 0.62
C ILE A 140 -9.24 -8.64 -0.31
N VAL A 141 -8.08 -9.17 -0.66
CA VAL A 141 -7.94 -10.36 -1.52
C VAL A 141 -7.15 -11.44 -0.80
N GLU A 142 -7.37 -12.71 -1.17
CA GLU A 142 -6.56 -13.81 -0.66
C GLU A 142 -5.15 -13.79 -1.28
N SER A 143 -4.14 -14.19 -0.52
CA SER A 143 -2.77 -14.27 -1.01
C SER A 143 -2.67 -15.36 -2.08
N THR A 144 -2.23 -14.98 -3.27
CA THR A 144 -1.97 -15.93 -4.36
C THR A 144 -0.74 -16.76 -4.01
N SER A 145 -0.84 -18.09 -4.09
CA SER A 145 0.35 -18.94 -3.86
C SER A 145 1.43 -18.62 -4.90
N GLN A 146 2.71 -18.63 -4.48
CA GLN A 146 3.84 -18.31 -5.37
C GLN A 146 3.88 -19.16 -6.65
N VAL A 147 3.30 -20.37 -6.62
CA VAL A 147 3.18 -21.23 -7.80
C VAL A 147 2.23 -20.64 -8.85
N SER A 148 1.13 -20.03 -8.41
CA SER A 148 0.14 -19.42 -9.30
C SER A 148 0.65 -18.10 -9.88
N SER A 149 1.37 -17.28 -9.12
CA SER A 149 1.91 -16.02 -9.63
C SER A 149 2.99 -16.25 -10.69
N VAL A 150 3.87 -17.24 -10.48
CA VAL A 150 4.89 -17.62 -11.47
C VAL A 150 4.22 -18.16 -12.74
N MET A 151 3.15 -18.95 -12.62
CA MET A 151 2.44 -19.45 -13.79
C MET A 151 1.78 -18.32 -14.59
N ASP A 152 1.15 -17.34 -13.92
CA ASP A 152 0.52 -16.19 -14.59
C ASP A 152 1.56 -15.33 -15.34
N ASP A 153 2.74 -15.13 -14.77
CA ASP A 153 3.82 -14.39 -15.43
C ASP A 153 4.41 -15.17 -16.62
N LEU A 154 4.50 -16.50 -16.53
CA LEU A 154 4.96 -17.35 -17.64
C LEU A 154 3.96 -17.41 -18.81
N ILE A 155 2.65 -17.37 -18.52
CA ILE A 155 1.60 -17.36 -19.56
C ILE A 155 1.63 -16.04 -20.33
N ASP A 156 1.87 -14.91 -19.66
CA ASP A 156 1.96 -13.59 -20.31
C ASP A 156 3.17 -13.50 -21.27
N ASP A 157 4.28 -14.20 -20.99
CA ASP A 157 5.46 -14.24 -21.86
C ASP A 157 5.35 -15.24 -23.04
N GLU A 158 4.52 -16.30 -22.93
CA GLU A 158 4.34 -17.30 -24.00
C GLU A 158 3.54 -16.78 -25.21
N ASP A 159 2.76 -15.69 -25.07
CA ASP A 159 1.99 -15.10 -26.17
C ASP A 159 2.85 -14.32 -27.20
N LEU A 160 4.18 -14.24 -27.00
CA LEU A 160 5.14 -13.59 -27.91
C LEU A 160 5.89 -14.57 -28.85
N LEU A 161 5.61 -15.88 -28.80
CA LEU A 161 6.23 -16.89 -29.68
C LEU A 161 5.22 -17.61 -30.60
N ARG A 162 4.29 -16.86 -31.20
CA ARG A 162 3.66 -17.32 -32.45
C ARG A 162 4.50 -16.82 -33.62
N ASP A 163 5.49 -17.64 -33.98
CA ASP A 163 6.20 -17.51 -35.25
C ASP A 163 5.19 -17.51 -36.41
N ASP A 164 5.10 -16.36 -37.07
CA ASP A 164 4.98 -16.29 -38.51
C ASP A 164 6.03 -17.23 -39.11
N ASP A 165 5.61 -18.37 -39.64
CA ASP A 165 6.21 -18.99 -40.83
C ASP A 165 5.58 -20.37 -41.07
N PHE A 166 4.49 -20.42 -41.84
CA PHE A 166 4.27 -21.55 -42.75
C PHE A 166 3.62 -21.04 -44.04
N TYR A 167 4.40 -21.18 -45.12
CA TYR A 167 4.15 -20.85 -46.53
C TYR A 167 2.76 -21.19 -47.09
#